data_AF-A0ABD0N4R5-F1
#
_entry.id   AF-A0ABD0N4R5-F1
#
_cell.length_a   1.000
_cell.length_b   1.000
_cell.length_c   1.000
_cell.angle_alpha   90.00
_cell.angle_beta   90.00
_cell.angle_gamma   90.00
#
_symmetry.space_group_name_H-M   'P 1'
#
loop_
_entity.id
_entity.type
_entity.pdbx_description
1 polymer ?
#
loop_
_entity_poly.entity_id
_entity_poly.type
_entity_poly.pdbx_seq_one_letter_code
_entity_poly.pdbx_strand_id
1 'polypeptide(L)'
;AVCCKNDHCCPKGYTCNEKKTSCTKAYHEIPWFTKLEARVVKGSEAQLGDEDVKCDSTTSCAAGSTCCKLPTGQWGCCPLVK
;
A
#
# COMPACT_ATOMS: atom_id res chain seq x y z
N ALA A 1 1.00 -4.72 4.14
CA ALA A 1 1.22 -3.36 4.67
C ALA A 1 -0.03 -2.85 5.37
N VAL A 2 0.01 -1.67 5.97
CA VAL A 2 -1.19 -0.93 6.38
C VAL A 2 -1.29 0.37 5.58
N CYS A 3 -2.47 0.66 5.05
CA CYS A 3 -2.78 1.92 4.37
C CYS A 3 -3.12 2.94 5.46
N CYS A 4 -2.38 4.05 5.50
CA CYS A 4 -2.74 5.18 6.33
C CYS A 4 -3.73 6.07 5.56
N LYS A 5 -4.28 7.11 6.21
CA LYS A 5 -5.15 8.08 5.55
C LYS A 5 -4.33 8.86 4.49
N ASN A 6 -4.91 9.06 3.30
CA ASN A 6 -4.26 9.57 2.08
C ASN A 6 -3.35 8.53 1.37
N ASP A 7 -2.39 9.02 0.59
CA ASP A 7 -1.47 8.23 -0.23
C ASP A 7 -0.24 7.78 0.55
N HIS A 8 -0.47 7.17 1.71
CA HIS A 8 0.61 6.73 2.61
C HIS A 8 0.46 5.28 3.09
N CYS A 9 1.61 4.66 3.33
CA CYS A 9 1.78 3.26 3.63
C CYS A 9 2.75 3.05 4.79
N CYS A 10 2.41 2.10 5.66
CA CYS A 10 3.29 1.63 6.72
C CYS A 10 3.54 0.11 6.67
N PRO A 11 4.72 -0.36 7.08
CA PRO A 11 4.98 -1.80 7.18
C PRO A 11 4.03 -2.48 8.17
N LYS A 12 3.87 -3.80 8.02
CA LYS A 12 2.99 -4.57 8.91
C LYS A 12 3.47 -4.47 10.36
N GLY A 13 2.55 -4.14 11.27
CA GLY A 13 2.84 -3.97 12.69
C GLY A 13 3.33 -2.59 13.09
N TYR A 14 3.35 -1.62 12.18
CA TYR A 14 3.48 -0.20 12.51
C TYR A 14 2.11 0.48 12.60
N THR A 15 2.04 1.54 13.39
CA THR A 15 0.89 2.42 13.55
C THR A 15 1.14 3.74 12.81
N CYS A 16 0.14 4.23 12.09
CA CYS A 16 0.22 5.49 11.37
C CYS A 16 0.18 6.67 12.36
N ASN A 17 1.22 7.49 12.43
CA ASN A 17 1.24 8.75 13.18
C ASN A 17 1.02 9.94 12.24
N GLU A 18 -0.24 10.37 12.11
CA GLU A 18 -0.63 11.43 11.17
C GLU A 18 -0.04 12.80 11.47
N LYS A 19 0.26 13.07 12.75
CA LYS A 19 0.83 14.35 13.17
C LYS A 19 2.29 14.51 12.76
N LYS A 20 3.02 13.39 12.66
CA LYS A 20 4.45 13.36 12.36
C LYS A 20 4.75 12.82 10.96
N THR A 21 3.73 12.43 10.19
CA THR A 21 3.90 11.79 8.89
C THR A 21 4.84 10.57 8.95
N SER A 22 4.74 9.79 10.04
CA SER A 22 5.66 8.69 10.34
C SER A 22 4.96 7.41 10.84
N CYS A 23 5.53 6.26 10.53
CA CYS A 23 5.10 4.96 11.01
C CYS A 23 5.79 4.73 12.35
N THR A 24 5.03 4.54 13.43
CA THR A 24 5.59 4.27 14.75
C THR A 24 5.32 2.83 15.17
N LYS A 25 6.32 2.18 15.75
CA LYS A 25 6.21 0.84 16.35
C LYS A 25 7.11 0.77 17.57
N ALA A 26 6.50 0.76 18.76
CA ALA A 26 7.22 0.81 20.04
C ALA A 26 8.24 1.97 20.06
N TYR A 27 9.53 1.69 19.99
CA TYR A 27 10.61 2.67 19.99
C TYR A 27 11.11 3.06 18.58
N HIS A 28 10.58 2.44 17.52
CA HIS A 28 10.95 2.74 16.15
C HIS A 28 9.98 3.75 15.54
N GLU A 29 10.51 4.82 14.97
CA GLU A 29 9.78 5.78 14.16
C GLU A 29 10.48 5.85 12.80
N ILE A 30 9.76 5.53 11.73
CA ILE A 30 10.26 5.59 10.36
C ILE A 30 9.32 6.46 9.52
N PRO A 31 9.81 7.16 8.49
CA PRO A 31 8.93 7.91 7.58
C PRO A 31 7.92 6.99 6.89
N TRP A 32 6.76 7.55 6.53
CA TRP A 32 5.80 6.84 5.70
C TRP A 32 6.34 6.56 4.31
N PHE A 33 5.86 5.46 3.73
CA PHE A 33 6.07 5.18 2.32
C PHE A 33 4.93 5.80 1.53
N THR A 34 5.22 6.33 0.35
CA THR A 34 4.19 6.83 -0.55
C THR A 34 3.41 5.64 -1.11
N LYS A 35 2.09 5.67 -0.97
CA LYS A 35 1.18 4.73 -1.61
C LYS A 35 1.26 4.95 -3.11
N LEU A 36 1.21 3.85 -3.84
CA LEU A 36 0.93 3.87 -5.26
C LEU A 36 -0.53 3.45 -5.46
N GLU A 37 -1.19 4.07 -6.43
CA GLU A 37 -2.55 3.70 -6.79
C GLU A 37 -2.60 2.23 -7.19
N ALA A 38 -3.61 1.53 -6.66
CA ALA A 38 -3.82 0.15 -7.05
C ALA A 38 -4.31 0.08 -8.48
N ARG A 39 -3.78 -0.88 -9.23
CA ARG A 39 -4.20 -1.10 -10.61
C ARG A 39 -5.55 -1.81 -10.57
N VAL A 40 -6.60 -1.04 -10.84
CA VAL A 40 -7.96 -1.56 -10.99
C VAL A 40 -8.06 -2.15 -12.40
N VAL A 41 -8.50 -3.40 -12.50
CA VAL A 41 -8.73 -4.04 -13.81
C VAL A 41 -10.04 -3.47 -14.40
N LYS A 42 -10.01 -2.20 -14.80
CA LYS A 42 -11.07 -1.56 -15.58
C LYS A 42 -10.41 -0.92 -16.79
N GLY A 43 -10.41 -1.68 -17.90
CA GLY A 43 -10.16 -1.18 -19.26
C GLY A 43 -8.93 -0.29 -19.43
N SER A 44 -7.87 -0.85 -20.03
CA SER A 44 -6.70 -0.18 -20.62
C SER A 44 -5.67 0.47 -19.69
N GLU A 45 -4.40 0.07 -19.91
CA GLU A 45 -3.14 0.71 -19.51
C GLU A 45 -2.63 0.57 -18.07
N ALA A 46 -2.60 -0.66 -17.58
CA ALA A 46 -1.63 -1.02 -16.57
C ALA A 46 -0.87 -2.27 -17.05
N GLN A 47 0.38 -2.07 -17.51
CA GLN A 47 1.23 -3.17 -17.99
C GLN A 47 1.50 -4.15 -16.85
N LEU A 48 0.68 -5.22 -16.77
CA LEU A 48 0.84 -6.26 -15.76
C LEU A 48 2.23 -6.88 -15.94
N GLY A 49 3.03 -6.80 -14.89
CA GLY A 49 4.23 -7.63 -14.80
C GLY A 49 3.81 -9.02 -14.33
N ASP A 50 4.46 -10.06 -14.83
CA ASP A 50 4.17 -11.47 -14.50
C ASP A 50 4.26 -11.81 -12.99
N GLU A 51 4.72 -10.86 -12.17
CA GLU A 51 4.92 -10.96 -10.72
C GLU A 51 3.92 -10.09 -9.90
N ASP A 52 2.80 -9.69 -10.49
CA ASP A 52 1.81 -8.85 -9.82
C ASP A 52 1.17 -9.53 -8.58
N VAL A 53 1.08 -8.77 -7.48
CA VAL A 53 0.52 -9.24 -6.21
C VAL A 53 -0.99 -9.03 -6.21
N LYS A 54 -1.74 -10.13 -6.30
CA LYS A 54 -3.20 -10.10 -6.29
C LYS A 54 -3.73 -9.72 -4.90
N CYS A 55 -4.49 -8.62 -4.82
CA CYS A 55 -5.06 -8.12 -3.57
C CYS A 55 -6.48 -8.67 -3.35
N ASP A 56 -7.29 -8.70 -4.40
CA ASP A 56 -8.60 -9.33 -4.43
C ASP A 56 -8.94 -9.86 -5.84
N SER A 57 -10.23 -10.14 -6.10
CA SER A 57 -10.69 -10.64 -7.40
C SER A 57 -10.57 -9.61 -8.54
N THR A 58 -10.55 -8.32 -8.25
CA THR A 58 -10.64 -7.21 -9.23
C THR A 58 -9.47 -6.23 -9.17
N THR A 59 -8.58 -6.37 -8.20
CA THR A 59 -7.52 -5.43 -7.84
C THR A 59 -6.22 -6.17 -7.60
N SER A 60 -5.15 -5.68 -8.22
CA SER A 60 -3.80 -6.23 -8.08
C SER A 60 -2.78 -5.09 -8.00
N CYS A 61 -1.67 -5.38 -7.33
CA CYS A 61 -0.52 -4.48 -7.21
C CYS A 61 0.63 -4.94 -8.08
N ALA A 62 1.47 -3.99 -8.50
CA ALA A 62 2.70 -4.30 -9.20
C ALA A 62 3.59 -5.25 -8.38
N ALA A 63 4.38 -6.06 -9.07
CA ALA A 63 5.48 -6.81 -8.48
C ALA A 63 6.33 -5.96 -7.52
N GLY A 64 6.72 -6.53 -6.38
CA GLY A 64 7.47 -5.81 -5.34
C GLY A 64 6.63 -4.84 -4.50
N SER A 65 5.32 -4.74 -4.73
CA SER A 65 4.39 -4.03 -3.86
C SER A 65 3.58 -4.98 -2.97
N THR A 66 3.03 -4.45 -1.89
CA THR A 66 2.15 -5.18 -0.98
C THR A 66 0.78 -4.54 -0.93
N CYS A 67 -0.26 -5.37 -0.86
CA CYS A 67 -1.63 -4.90 -0.73
C CYS A 67 -1.91 -4.36 0.67
N CYS A 68 -2.68 -3.28 0.75
CA CYS A 68 -3.35 -2.85 1.98
C CYS A 68 -4.77 -2.38 1.69
N LYS A 69 -5.65 -2.54 2.69
CA LYS A 69 -7.05 -2.15 2.59
C LYS A 69 -7.24 -0.77 3.21
N LEU A 70 -7.90 0.13 2.47
CA LEU A 70 -8.23 1.46 2.94
C LEU A 70 -9.46 1.44 3.86
N PRO A 71 -9.62 2.45 4.73
CA PRO A 71 -10.86 2.63 5.51
C PRO A 71 -12.11 2.77 4.65
N THR A 72 -11.96 3.25 3.40
CA THR A 72 -13.04 3.36 2.40
C THR A 72 -13.46 2.01 1.82
N GLY A 73 -12.73 0.93 2.09
CA GLY A 73 -12.95 -0.41 1.54
C GLY A 73 -12.22 -0.70 0.25
N GLN A 74 -11.57 0.30 -0.37
CA GLN A 74 -10.73 0.13 -1.55
C GLN A 74 -9.37 -0.49 -1.20
N TRP A 75 -8.64 -0.98 -2.21
CA TRP A 75 -7.27 -1.47 -2.07
C TRP A 75 -6.26 -0.43 -2.52
N GLY A 76 -5.11 -0.40 -1.83
CA GLY A 76 -3.95 0.41 -2.17
C GLY A 76 -2.70 -0.46 -2.28
N CYS A 77 -1.73 0.00 -3.07
CA CYS A 77 -0.45 -0.67 -3.25
C CYS A 77 0.65 0.06 -2.52
N CYS A 78 1.36 -0.65 -1.65
CA CYS A 78 2.49 -0.11 -0.92
C CYS A 78 3.80 -0.69 -1.47
N PRO A 79 4.71 0.11 -2.02
CA PRO A 79 6.03 -0.31 -2.49
C PRO A 79 6.99 -0.56 -1.31
N LEU A 80 6.53 -1.33 -0.34
CA LEU A 80 7.33 -1.86 0.75
C LEU A 80 8.02 -3.09 0.20
N VAL A 81 9.05 -2.85 -0.62
CA VAL A 81 9.94 -3.89 -1.13
C VAL A 81 10.37 -4.79 0.02
N LYS A 82 10.38 -6.10 -0.24
CA LYS A 82 10.83 -7.11 0.71
C LYS A 82 12.34 -7.22 0.67
#